data_AF-A0AAW1QHK9-F1
#
_entry.id   AF-A0AAW1QHK9-F1
#
_cell.length_a   1.000
_cell.length_b   1.000
_cell.length_c   1.000
_cell.angle_alpha   90.00
_cell.angle_beta   90.00
_cell.angle_gamma   90.00
#
_symmetry.space_group_name_H-M   'P 1'
#
loop_
_entity.id
_entity.type
_entity.pdbx_description
1 polymer ?
#
loop_
_entity_poly.entity_id
_entity_poly.type
_entity_poly.pdbx_seq_one_letter_code
_entity_poly.pdbx_strand_id
1 'polypeptide(L)'
;MAAVRCQAAATAERPLEQEAESLTRRMFRISEEQEHSNQQASGAGGGTTYAALQKADEAWLKMRTMKTGAAAGPAPQTVRESSQRLGTKLDYDVVMCGGTLGVFLACLLQLNGFRVAIVERGPLKGRSQEWNISRAEVNELVDQGLVTQQEADECITSEFNPVRAGFHKGTEVWVRDILNIGVRPEILIAKVRQRFVDNGGQLYEMAAATEVTVHPDGVDLGLTGPPPGKGPQPPQPLPPHVTCRLVLDCMGNASPIVRQARWGTKPDGVCLVVGACCRGFDKEKNTAGDLIYTTTDAQLGDARVPWSQYFWEAFPAGSGPADRTTYMFSYMDADSRRPTLEAMLEDYWHLMPEYQQVKLDDLIPQRILFGMFPTYRKSPLPPSFDRILQIGDASGVQSPLSFGGFGALMRYLPRLKAALLEALEVDALDREALAAINGYNPGLSGAWMLQRAMSIQVGQNTDPSFINQLLSKNFAAMKRQGPATLRPFLQDVVQFGGLASTLSGQVLADPFFTPKIFGHVGIGPLLDWTRHFVSLGTYTALHKYATSSTPPSQQSGLTPRQRYFKNRQREAWKYGSGLDYKH
;
A
#
# COMPACT_ATOMS: atom_id res chain seq x y z
N MET A 1 44.03 71.33 -25.23
CA MET A 1 43.25 71.62 -24.01
C MET A 1 41.97 70.82 -24.05
N ALA A 2 41.89 69.73 -23.29
CA ALA A 2 40.68 69.23 -22.62
C ALA A 2 41.09 67.97 -21.86
N ALA A 3 40.90 68.00 -20.54
CA ALA A 3 41.43 67.07 -19.58
C ALA A 3 40.47 65.90 -19.32
N VAL A 4 41.10 64.77 -18.99
CA VAL A 4 40.51 63.58 -18.38
C VAL A 4 39.98 63.91 -16.98
N ARG A 5 38.80 63.37 -16.62
CA ARG A 5 38.47 63.03 -15.23
C ARG A 5 37.70 61.70 -15.18
N CYS A 6 38.37 60.69 -14.64
CA CYS A 6 37.77 59.48 -14.11
C CYS A 6 36.96 59.82 -12.85
N GLN A 7 35.77 59.22 -12.71
CA GLN A 7 35.13 59.00 -11.41
C GLN A 7 34.74 57.52 -11.33
N ALA A 8 35.34 56.85 -10.36
CA ALA A 8 35.03 55.48 -9.97
C ALA A 8 33.64 55.45 -9.31
N ALA A 9 32.72 54.67 -9.87
CA ALA A 9 31.49 54.27 -9.19
C ALA A 9 31.79 53.01 -8.37
N ALA A 10 31.69 53.13 -7.06
CA ALA A 10 31.81 52.02 -6.13
C ALA A 10 30.67 51.00 -6.40
N THR A 11 31.05 49.78 -6.78
CA THR A 11 30.16 48.62 -6.74
C THR A 11 29.93 48.25 -5.28
N ALA A 12 28.76 48.62 -4.76
CA ALA A 12 28.25 48.05 -3.53
C ALA A 12 27.94 46.56 -3.78
N GLU A 13 28.79 45.68 -3.26
CA GLU A 13 28.48 44.26 -3.12
C GLU A 13 27.21 44.12 -2.28
N ARG A 14 26.14 43.61 -2.88
CA ARG A 14 24.97 43.17 -2.10
C ARG A 14 25.42 41.98 -1.25
N PRO A 15 25.06 41.93 0.04
CA PRO A 15 25.28 40.73 0.82
C PRO A 15 24.55 39.57 0.14
N LEU A 16 25.24 38.45 -0.04
CA LEU A 16 24.60 37.17 -0.33
C LEU A 16 23.61 36.90 0.82
N GLU A 17 22.31 37.10 0.58
CA GLU A 17 21.27 36.60 1.48
C GLU A 17 21.52 35.10 1.65
N GLN A 18 21.93 34.68 2.84
CA GLN A 18 21.87 33.28 3.22
C GLN A 18 20.39 32.89 3.12
N GLU A 19 20.04 32.07 2.11
CA GLU A 19 18.69 31.51 2.00
C GLU A 19 18.32 30.90 3.36
N ALA A 20 17.26 31.41 3.96
CA ALA A 20 16.76 30.89 5.23
C ALA A 20 16.51 29.38 5.07
N GLU A 21 17.04 28.58 5.99
CA GLU A 21 16.87 27.12 5.99
C GLU A 21 15.37 26.77 5.94
N SER A 22 14.97 25.88 5.02
CA SER A 22 13.57 25.42 4.95
C SER A 22 13.17 24.69 6.23
N LEU A 23 11.88 24.78 6.58
CA LEU A 23 11.40 24.14 7.80
C LEU A 23 11.64 22.62 7.73
N THR A 24 11.45 22.02 6.56
CA THR A 24 11.74 20.61 6.31
C THR A 24 13.17 20.23 6.68
N ARG A 25 14.18 20.98 6.22
CA ARG A 25 15.59 20.68 6.54
C ARG A 25 15.88 20.82 8.03
N ARG A 26 15.37 21.88 8.66
CA ARG A 26 15.45 22.08 10.11
C ARG A 26 14.88 20.88 10.87
N MET A 27 13.71 20.38 10.47
CA MET A 27 13.06 19.25 11.15
C MET A 27 13.81 17.93 10.98
N PHE A 28 14.40 17.66 9.80
CA PHE A 28 15.29 16.50 9.64
C PHE A 28 16.51 16.57 10.53
N ARG A 29 17.16 17.75 10.62
CA ARG A 29 18.31 17.93 11.51
C ARG A 29 17.94 17.64 12.97
N ILE A 30 16.80 18.17 13.45
CA ILE A 30 16.31 17.88 14.81
C ILE A 30 16.05 16.38 14.99
N SER A 31 15.41 15.72 14.02
CA SER A 31 15.13 14.28 14.08
C SER A 31 16.42 13.44 14.12
N GLU A 32 17.41 13.77 13.30
CA GLU A 32 18.69 13.06 13.19
C GLU A 32 19.55 13.25 14.45
N GLU A 33 19.44 14.39 15.13
CA GLU A 33 20.07 14.62 16.45
C GLU A 33 19.46 13.73 17.57
N GLN A 34 18.24 13.22 17.38
CA GLN A 34 17.52 12.39 18.36
C GLN A 34 17.57 10.88 18.05
N GLU A 35 17.81 10.48 16.80
CA GLU A 35 17.87 9.07 16.41
C GLU A 35 19.17 8.39 16.90
N HIS A 36 19.07 7.61 17.98
CA HIS A 36 20.19 6.80 18.49
C HIS A 36 20.48 5.50 17.68
N SER A 37 19.68 5.15 16.65
CA SER A 37 19.87 3.91 15.87
C SER A 37 19.74 4.12 14.35
N ASN A 38 20.87 4.03 13.65
CA ASN A 38 21.03 4.23 12.19
C ASN A 38 20.45 3.11 11.28
N GLN A 39 19.53 2.27 11.73
CA GLN A 39 19.08 1.11 10.93
C GLN A 39 17.72 1.33 10.28
N GLN A 40 17.74 1.67 8.99
CA GLN A 40 16.55 1.81 8.13
C GLN A 40 16.00 0.43 7.70
N ALA A 41 14.67 0.30 7.66
CA ALA A 41 14.00 -0.90 7.15
C ALA A 41 13.83 -0.85 5.62
N SER A 42 13.75 -2.01 4.96
CA SER A 42 13.43 -2.08 3.52
C SER A 42 11.93 -1.86 3.26
N GLY A 43 11.59 -1.23 2.12
CA GLY A 43 10.20 -1.03 1.66
C GLY A 43 9.76 0.44 1.55
N ALA A 44 8.52 0.67 1.08
CA ALA A 44 7.94 2.00 0.98
C ALA A 44 7.75 2.63 2.38
N GLY A 45 8.22 3.87 2.56
CA GLY A 45 8.20 4.55 3.85
C GLY A 45 9.23 4.07 4.88
N GLY A 46 10.23 3.27 4.48
CA GLY A 46 11.30 2.78 5.36
C GLY A 46 12.48 3.74 5.54
N GLY A 47 12.63 4.73 4.66
CA GLY A 47 13.68 5.76 4.76
C GLY A 47 13.23 6.94 5.63
N THR A 48 14.09 7.37 6.54
CA THR A 48 13.77 8.40 7.56
C THR A 48 14.70 9.61 7.56
N THR A 49 15.79 9.56 6.77
CA THR A 49 16.82 10.62 6.67
C THR A 49 16.55 11.59 5.52
N TYR A 50 17.10 12.80 5.55
CA TYR A 50 16.95 13.76 4.45
C TYR A 50 17.48 13.22 3.10
N ALA A 51 18.62 12.51 3.12
CA ALA A 51 19.16 11.87 1.92
C ALA A 51 18.23 10.79 1.32
N ALA A 52 17.39 10.16 2.15
CA ALA A 52 16.40 9.20 1.69
C ALA A 52 15.18 9.92 1.06
N LEU A 53 14.81 11.10 1.55
CA LEU A 53 13.80 11.96 0.93
C LEU A 53 14.24 12.38 -0.47
N GLN A 54 15.50 12.81 -0.63
CA GLN A 54 16.05 13.17 -1.94
C GLN A 54 16.00 12.00 -2.94
N LYS A 55 16.35 10.79 -2.51
CA LYS A 55 16.23 9.58 -3.35
C LYS A 55 14.79 9.26 -3.70
N ALA A 56 13.84 9.48 -2.78
CA ALA A 56 12.43 9.33 -3.06
C ALA A 56 11.98 10.36 -4.11
N ASP A 57 12.41 11.61 -4.01
CA ASP A 57 12.11 12.63 -5.02
C ASP A 57 12.72 12.33 -6.40
N GLU A 58 13.92 11.78 -6.46
CA GLU A 58 14.50 11.29 -7.71
C GLU A 58 13.67 10.15 -8.32
N ALA A 59 13.21 9.20 -7.50
CA ALA A 59 12.34 8.12 -7.95
C ALA A 59 11.01 8.66 -8.46
N TRP A 60 10.45 9.67 -7.78
CA TRP A 60 9.22 10.33 -8.17
C TRP A 60 9.38 11.06 -9.50
N LEU A 61 10.45 11.82 -9.66
CA LEU A 61 10.78 12.50 -10.91
C LEU A 61 10.93 11.50 -12.07
N LYS A 62 11.65 10.39 -11.85
CA LYS A 62 11.80 9.31 -12.84
C LYS A 62 10.43 8.74 -13.25
N MET A 63 9.53 8.49 -12.31
CA MET A 63 8.19 7.98 -12.59
C MET A 63 7.34 8.98 -13.41
N ARG A 64 7.41 10.27 -13.09
CA ARG A 64 6.64 11.31 -13.79
C ARG A 64 7.20 11.66 -15.17
N THR A 65 8.49 11.42 -15.40
CA THR A 65 9.16 11.75 -16.65
C THR A 65 9.47 10.50 -17.50
N MET A 66 9.12 9.30 -17.02
CA MET A 66 9.39 8.07 -17.76
C MET A 66 8.72 8.09 -19.15
N LYS A 67 9.45 7.57 -20.13
CA LYS A 67 8.92 7.30 -21.47
C LYS A 67 7.93 6.13 -21.40
N THR A 68 6.91 6.17 -22.24
CA THR A 68 5.84 5.16 -22.29
C THR A 68 5.70 4.56 -23.68
N GLY A 69 5.07 3.38 -23.78
CA GLY A 69 4.87 2.67 -25.05
C GLY A 69 6.18 2.39 -25.77
N ALA A 70 6.21 2.55 -27.10
CA ALA A 70 7.40 2.27 -27.91
C ALA A 70 8.63 3.11 -27.50
N ALA A 71 8.42 4.34 -27.00
CA ALA A 71 9.50 5.23 -26.59
C ALA A 71 10.22 4.76 -25.31
N ALA A 72 9.63 3.83 -24.54
CA ALA A 72 10.26 3.25 -23.36
C ALA A 72 11.44 2.33 -23.70
N GLY A 73 11.55 1.86 -24.95
CA GLY A 73 12.55 0.88 -25.36
C GLY A 73 12.25 -0.52 -24.83
N PRO A 74 13.20 -1.47 -24.97
CA PRO A 74 13.01 -2.84 -24.54
C PRO A 74 12.81 -2.93 -23.02
N ALA A 75 11.95 -3.86 -22.59
CA ALA A 75 11.75 -4.13 -21.18
C ALA A 75 13.01 -4.70 -20.53
N PRO A 76 13.24 -4.43 -19.23
CA PRO A 76 14.27 -5.14 -18.47
C PRO A 76 14.00 -6.65 -18.52
N GLN A 77 15.06 -7.45 -18.58
CA GLN A 77 14.98 -8.91 -18.66
C GLN A 77 15.30 -9.57 -17.31
N THR A 78 14.55 -9.21 -16.28
CA THR A 78 14.62 -9.88 -14.96
C THR A 78 14.15 -11.32 -15.07
N VAL A 79 13.02 -11.55 -15.75
CA VAL A 79 12.40 -12.84 -15.99
C VAL A 79 12.63 -13.25 -17.45
N ARG A 80 13.08 -14.50 -17.64
CA ARG A 80 13.25 -15.16 -18.94
C ARG A 80 12.43 -16.45 -18.94
N GLU A 81 11.94 -16.86 -20.10
CA GLU A 81 11.29 -18.16 -20.28
C GLU A 81 12.22 -19.08 -21.07
N SER A 82 12.32 -20.34 -20.64
CA SER A 82 13.09 -21.39 -21.30
C SER A 82 12.17 -22.56 -21.63
N SER A 83 12.38 -23.17 -22.80
CA SER A 83 11.70 -24.42 -23.18
C SER A 83 12.41 -25.66 -22.60
N GLN A 84 13.62 -25.49 -22.07
CA GLN A 84 14.34 -26.58 -21.41
C GLN A 84 13.72 -26.87 -20.06
N ARG A 85 13.68 -28.14 -19.67
CA ARG A 85 13.29 -28.56 -18.32
C ARG A 85 14.49 -28.47 -17.38
N LEU A 86 14.23 -28.13 -16.12
CA LEU A 86 15.27 -28.16 -15.07
C LEU A 86 15.66 -29.62 -14.76
N GLY A 87 14.70 -30.55 -14.84
CA GLY A 87 14.92 -31.95 -14.46
C GLY A 87 15.20 -32.11 -12.96
N THR A 88 15.48 -33.35 -12.53
CA THR A 88 15.82 -33.72 -11.13
C THR A 88 14.85 -33.21 -10.04
N LYS A 89 15.27 -33.27 -8.77
CA LYS A 89 14.52 -32.84 -7.59
C LYS A 89 14.85 -31.37 -7.32
N LEU A 90 13.85 -30.49 -7.44
CA LEU A 90 13.97 -29.06 -7.11
C LEU A 90 14.29 -28.85 -5.63
N ASP A 91 15.01 -27.78 -5.31
CA ASP A 91 15.41 -27.45 -3.94
C ASP A 91 14.19 -27.16 -3.05
N TYR A 92 13.26 -26.38 -3.58
CA TYR A 92 12.07 -25.90 -2.88
C TYR A 92 10.78 -26.18 -3.65
N ASP A 93 9.67 -26.23 -2.94
CA ASP A 93 8.35 -26.13 -3.58
C ASP A 93 8.07 -24.66 -3.89
N VAL A 94 8.44 -23.76 -2.97
CA VAL A 94 8.08 -22.35 -3.04
C VAL A 94 9.24 -21.45 -2.60
N VAL A 95 9.54 -20.41 -3.38
CA VAL A 95 10.49 -19.35 -3.00
C VAL A 95 9.77 -18.01 -2.91
N MET A 96 9.84 -17.36 -1.75
CA MET A 96 9.31 -16.01 -1.50
C MET A 96 10.37 -14.97 -1.79
N CYS A 97 10.13 -14.10 -2.76
CA CYS A 97 10.97 -12.93 -2.97
C CYS A 97 10.37 -11.75 -2.22
N GLY A 98 11.03 -11.26 -1.17
CA GLY A 98 10.52 -10.23 -0.26
C GLY A 98 9.86 -10.81 0.98
N GLY A 99 10.45 -10.57 2.16
CA GLY A 99 10.09 -11.25 3.39
C GLY A 99 9.14 -10.47 4.30
N THR A 100 9.09 -9.14 4.26
CA THR A 100 8.35 -8.31 5.25
C THR A 100 6.90 -8.73 5.44
N LEU A 101 6.13 -8.82 4.35
CA LEU A 101 4.78 -9.41 4.37
C LEU A 101 4.77 -10.86 3.88
N GLY A 102 5.79 -11.27 3.11
CA GLY A 102 5.91 -12.63 2.57
C GLY A 102 6.05 -13.69 3.66
N VAL A 103 6.64 -13.36 4.82
CA VAL A 103 6.89 -14.31 5.91
C VAL A 103 5.62 -14.96 6.45
N PHE A 104 4.49 -14.25 6.48
CA PHE A 104 3.22 -14.80 6.95
C PHE A 104 2.78 -15.97 6.07
N LEU A 105 2.79 -15.77 4.76
CA LEU A 105 2.40 -16.81 3.81
C LEU A 105 3.46 -17.92 3.71
N ALA A 106 4.74 -17.57 3.77
CA ALA A 106 5.84 -18.53 3.81
C ALA A 106 5.69 -19.50 4.98
N CYS A 107 5.42 -18.96 6.18
CA CYS A 107 5.20 -19.74 7.39
C CYS A 107 3.96 -20.63 7.25
N LEU A 108 2.85 -20.14 6.70
CA LEU A 108 1.67 -20.96 6.47
C LEU A 108 1.95 -22.13 5.53
N LEU A 109 2.63 -21.90 4.41
CA LEU A 109 2.98 -22.95 3.46
C LEU A 109 3.94 -23.98 4.08
N GLN A 110 4.94 -23.51 4.84
CA GLN A 110 5.87 -24.37 5.58
C GLN A 110 5.14 -25.26 6.61
N LEU A 111 4.22 -24.68 7.39
CA LEU A 111 3.39 -25.42 8.35
C LEU A 111 2.44 -26.44 7.70
N ASN A 112 2.19 -26.32 6.39
CA ASN A 112 1.40 -27.27 5.60
C ASN A 112 2.28 -28.26 4.81
N GLY A 113 3.57 -28.39 5.18
CA GLY A 113 4.46 -29.45 4.70
C GLY A 113 5.21 -29.13 3.40
N PHE A 114 5.10 -27.92 2.86
CA PHE A 114 5.88 -27.50 1.70
C PHE A 114 7.30 -27.09 2.10
N ARG A 115 8.28 -27.32 1.22
CA ARG A 115 9.65 -26.81 1.40
C ARG A 115 9.70 -25.38 0.91
N VAL A 116 9.84 -24.43 1.83
CA VAL A 116 9.76 -23.01 1.52
C VAL A 116 11.08 -22.30 1.83
N ALA A 117 11.51 -21.42 0.94
CA ALA A 117 12.58 -20.46 1.19
C ALA A 117 12.09 -19.01 1.08
N ILE A 118 12.69 -18.11 1.86
CA ILE A 118 12.52 -16.66 1.73
C ILE A 118 13.84 -16.05 1.26
N VAL A 119 13.78 -15.19 0.25
CA VAL A 119 14.87 -14.37 -0.26
C VAL A 119 14.55 -12.92 0.07
N GLU A 120 15.36 -12.29 0.91
CA GLU A 120 15.21 -10.90 1.34
C GLU A 120 16.49 -10.12 1.07
N ARG A 121 16.36 -8.99 0.36
CA ARG A 121 17.51 -8.15 -0.03
C ARG A 121 18.19 -7.50 1.16
N GLY A 122 17.44 -7.22 2.22
CA GLY A 122 17.96 -6.73 3.49
C GLY A 122 17.92 -7.81 4.58
N PRO A 123 17.92 -7.39 5.86
CA PRO A 123 17.50 -8.27 6.94
C PRO A 123 15.98 -8.43 6.89
N LEU A 124 15.48 -9.65 7.12
CA LEU A 124 14.07 -9.92 7.37
C LEU A 124 13.71 -9.44 8.78
N LYS A 125 13.37 -8.16 8.88
CA LYS A 125 13.02 -7.48 10.13
C LYS A 125 11.88 -6.51 9.90
N GLY A 126 10.95 -6.44 10.85
CA GLY A 126 9.94 -5.39 10.86
C GLY A 126 10.52 -4.03 11.26
N ARG A 127 9.88 -2.96 10.77
CA ARG A 127 10.21 -1.58 11.13
C ARG A 127 9.73 -1.25 12.56
N SER A 128 10.30 -0.20 13.14
CA SER A 128 9.88 0.35 14.46
C SER A 128 8.57 1.12 14.40
N GLN A 129 8.14 1.55 13.21
CA GLN A 129 6.84 2.18 12.99
C GLN A 129 5.73 1.14 13.08
N GLU A 130 4.71 1.42 13.88
CA GLU A 130 3.54 0.55 14.01
C GLU A 130 2.75 0.38 12.70
N TRP A 131 1.99 -0.70 12.65
CA TRP A 131 0.88 -0.87 11.72
C TRP A 131 -0.43 -0.68 12.47
N ASN A 132 -1.22 0.31 12.04
CA ASN A 132 -2.57 0.48 12.51
C ASN A 132 -3.49 -0.54 11.85
N ILE A 133 -4.26 -1.26 12.67
CA ILE A 133 -5.11 -2.38 12.26
C ILE A 133 -6.27 -2.54 13.25
N SER A 134 -7.24 -3.40 12.93
CA SER A 134 -8.39 -3.72 13.80
C SER A 134 -8.17 -5.07 14.51
N ARG A 135 -8.82 -5.26 15.67
CA ARG A 135 -8.66 -6.50 16.49
C ARG A 135 -8.93 -7.77 15.70
N ALA A 136 -10.01 -7.77 14.92
CA ALA A 136 -10.42 -8.92 14.12
C ALA A 136 -9.35 -9.34 13.11
N GLU A 137 -8.60 -8.40 12.53
CA GLU A 137 -7.55 -8.69 11.56
C GLU A 137 -6.29 -9.22 12.25
N VAL A 138 -6.02 -8.83 13.50
CA VAL A 138 -4.95 -9.42 14.32
C VAL A 138 -5.31 -10.86 14.72
N ASN A 139 -6.57 -11.11 15.09
CA ASN A 139 -7.04 -12.43 15.46
C ASN A 139 -6.89 -13.46 14.33
N GLU A 140 -6.91 -13.03 13.06
CA GLU A 140 -6.66 -13.92 11.93
C GLU A 140 -5.25 -14.56 11.99
N LEU A 141 -4.25 -13.87 12.55
CA LEU A 141 -2.93 -14.47 12.77
C LEU A 141 -2.99 -15.63 13.78
N VAL A 142 -3.85 -15.51 14.79
CA VAL A 142 -4.08 -16.55 15.80
C VAL A 142 -4.87 -17.71 15.19
N ASP A 143 -5.95 -17.41 14.48
CA ASP A 143 -6.82 -18.39 13.82
C ASP A 143 -6.07 -19.24 12.78
N GLN A 144 -5.10 -18.63 12.07
CA GLN A 144 -4.22 -19.35 11.14
C GLN A 144 -3.04 -20.06 11.80
N GLY A 145 -2.85 -19.92 13.12
CA GLY A 145 -1.76 -20.55 13.87
C GLY A 145 -0.38 -19.94 13.63
N LEU A 146 -0.30 -18.69 13.16
CA LEU A 146 0.96 -17.98 12.94
C LEU A 146 1.57 -17.46 14.25
N VAL A 147 0.71 -17.10 15.20
CA VAL A 147 1.07 -16.69 16.56
C VAL A 147 0.04 -17.26 17.55
N THR A 148 0.41 -17.37 18.81
CA THR A 148 -0.53 -17.62 19.91
C THR A 148 -1.26 -16.34 20.30
N GLN A 149 -2.35 -16.46 21.08
CA GLN A 149 -3.05 -15.28 21.60
C GLN A 149 -2.13 -14.39 22.43
N GLN A 150 -1.31 -14.98 23.31
CA GLN A 150 -0.33 -14.25 24.11
C GLN A 150 0.67 -13.49 23.22
N GLU A 151 1.19 -14.14 22.18
CA GLU A 151 2.11 -13.51 21.24
C GLU A 151 1.46 -12.37 20.45
N ALA A 152 0.18 -12.51 20.09
CA ALA A 152 -0.57 -11.44 19.44
C ALA A 152 -0.74 -10.22 20.37
N ASP A 153 -1.08 -10.45 21.64
CA ASP A 153 -1.21 -9.40 22.65
C ASP A 153 0.13 -8.68 22.90
N GLU A 154 1.25 -9.42 22.93
CA GLU A 154 2.61 -8.85 23.04
C GLU A 154 3.00 -7.98 21.84
N CYS A 155 2.44 -8.24 20.66
CA CYS A 155 2.69 -7.46 19.46
C CYS A 155 1.93 -6.12 19.47
N ILE A 156 0.87 -6.00 20.27
CA ILE A 156 0.05 -4.79 20.36
C ILE A 156 0.69 -3.81 21.34
N THR A 157 0.86 -2.57 20.90
CA THR A 157 1.54 -1.52 21.68
C THR A 157 0.66 -0.30 21.95
N SER A 158 -0.42 -0.13 21.20
CA SER A 158 -1.41 0.90 21.46
C SER A 158 -2.80 0.40 21.08
N GLU A 159 -3.78 0.84 21.85
CA GLU A 159 -5.20 0.69 21.54
C GLU A 159 -5.88 1.99 21.96
N PHE A 160 -6.61 2.61 21.05
CA PHE A 160 -7.25 3.89 21.26
C PHE A 160 -8.66 3.88 20.68
N ASN A 161 -9.53 4.74 21.17
CA ASN A 161 -10.89 4.90 20.68
C ASN A 161 -11.42 6.24 21.19
N PRO A 162 -12.22 6.97 20.40
CA PRO A 162 -12.71 6.63 19.06
C PRO A 162 -11.72 6.98 17.93
N VAL A 163 -12.12 6.68 16.69
CA VAL A 163 -11.44 7.12 15.46
C VAL A 163 -12.40 8.01 14.65
N ARG A 164 -11.90 9.12 14.11
CA ARG A 164 -12.68 10.14 13.40
C ARG A 164 -12.44 10.08 11.89
N ALA A 165 -13.51 10.33 11.13
CA ALA A 165 -13.43 10.78 9.75
C ALA A 165 -14.13 12.13 9.64
N GLY A 166 -13.51 13.12 9.02
CA GLY A 166 -14.05 14.48 8.96
C GLY A 166 -13.56 15.28 7.77
N PHE A 167 -14.32 16.30 7.39
CA PHE A 167 -14.00 17.11 6.22
C PHE A 167 -14.19 18.60 6.52
N HIS A 168 -13.29 19.43 5.99
CA HIS A 168 -13.27 20.87 6.21
C HIS A 168 -14.64 21.49 5.93
N LYS A 169 -15.14 22.28 6.89
CA LYS A 169 -16.47 22.93 6.87
C LYS A 169 -17.62 21.94 6.59
N GLY A 170 -17.45 20.69 7.02
CA GLY A 170 -18.25 19.57 6.56
C GLY A 170 -18.69 18.61 7.66
N THR A 171 -18.93 17.36 7.27
CA THR A 171 -19.43 16.32 8.19
C THR A 171 -18.29 15.68 8.97
N GLU A 172 -18.52 15.42 10.25
CA GLU A 172 -17.68 14.57 11.09
C GLU A 172 -18.43 13.31 11.55
N VAL A 173 -17.73 12.18 11.51
CA VAL A 173 -18.20 10.86 11.90
C VAL A 173 -17.17 10.22 12.82
N TRP A 174 -17.66 9.61 13.90
CA TRP A 174 -16.83 8.91 14.88
C TRP A 174 -17.18 7.43 14.85
N VAL A 175 -16.16 6.60 14.80
CA VAL A 175 -16.26 5.14 14.79
C VAL A 175 -15.39 4.55 15.88
N ARG A 176 -15.63 3.27 16.16
CA ARG A 176 -14.85 2.48 17.11
C ARG A 176 -14.35 1.23 16.42
N ASP A 177 -13.21 0.75 16.89
CA ASP A 177 -12.64 -0.56 16.56
C ASP A 177 -12.25 -0.72 15.08
N ILE A 178 -11.82 0.39 14.44
CA ILE A 178 -11.32 0.44 13.07
C ILE A 178 -9.94 1.10 13.09
N LEU A 179 -8.90 0.38 12.63
CA LEU A 179 -7.49 0.84 12.64
C LEU A 179 -7.02 1.36 14.00
N ASN A 180 -7.66 0.89 15.06
CA ASN A 180 -7.58 1.45 16.40
C ASN A 180 -6.48 0.81 17.26
N ILE A 181 -5.77 -0.17 16.70
CA ILE A 181 -4.70 -0.93 17.35
C ILE A 181 -3.40 -0.69 16.60
N GLY A 182 -2.35 -0.30 17.33
CA GLY A 182 -0.98 -0.29 16.82
C GLY A 182 -0.29 -1.62 17.09
N VAL A 183 0.12 -2.32 16.03
CA VAL A 183 0.92 -3.55 16.09
C VAL A 183 2.38 -3.21 15.77
N ARG A 184 3.33 -3.74 16.55
CA ARG A 184 4.78 -3.60 16.33
C ARG A 184 5.29 -4.62 15.31
N PRO A 185 5.64 -4.21 14.08
CA PRO A 185 6.08 -5.14 13.04
C PRO A 185 7.37 -5.85 13.42
N GLU A 186 8.28 -5.18 14.13
CA GLU A 186 9.56 -5.76 14.55
C GLU A 186 9.38 -7.01 15.43
N ILE A 187 8.38 -7.01 16.33
CA ILE A 187 8.09 -8.14 17.21
C ILE A 187 7.29 -9.20 16.45
N LEU A 188 6.25 -8.78 15.73
CA LEU A 188 5.40 -9.70 15.00
C LEU A 188 6.20 -10.49 13.95
N ILE A 189 6.97 -9.80 13.11
CA ILE A 189 7.81 -10.45 12.09
C ILE A 189 8.86 -11.34 12.74
N ALA A 190 9.48 -10.93 13.85
CA ALA A 190 10.46 -11.78 14.54
C ALA A 190 9.84 -13.09 15.04
N LYS A 191 8.63 -13.05 15.62
CA LYS A 191 7.91 -14.24 16.08
C LYS A 191 7.54 -15.17 14.92
N VAL A 192 6.94 -14.62 13.85
CA VAL A 192 6.56 -15.43 12.68
C VAL A 192 7.80 -15.98 11.96
N ARG A 193 8.87 -15.19 11.86
CA ARG A 193 10.17 -15.63 11.34
C ARG A 193 10.73 -16.80 12.14
N GLN A 194 10.75 -16.70 13.46
CA GLN A 194 11.27 -17.77 14.32
C GLN A 194 10.46 -19.06 14.10
N ARG A 195 9.13 -18.95 14.12
CA ARG A 195 8.23 -20.08 13.84
C ARG A 195 8.49 -20.71 12.47
N PHE A 196 8.71 -19.90 11.44
CA PHE A 196 9.06 -20.38 10.10
C PHE A 196 10.35 -21.20 10.09
N VAL A 197 11.42 -20.69 10.71
CA VAL A 197 12.73 -21.36 10.78
C VAL A 197 12.66 -22.63 11.63
N ASP A 198 11.98 -22.58 12.78
CA ASP A 198 11.82 -23.74 13.69
C ASP A 198 11.09 -24.91 13.01
N ASN A 199 10.26 -24.62 12.01
CA ASN A 199 9.55 -25.61 11.21
C ASN A 199 10.28 -25.98 9.90
N GLY A 200 11.57 -25.65 9.78
CA GLY A 200 12.45 -26.06 8.67
C GLY A 200 12.49 -25.12 7.47
N GLY A 201 11.84 -23.96 7.54
CA GLY A 201 11.88 -22.94 6.51
C GLY A 201 13.29 -22.37 6.33
N GLN A 202 13.68 -22.10 5.08
CA GLN A 202 15.01 -21.58 4.75
C GLN A 202 14.97 -20.07 4.51
N LEU A 203 16.01 -19.35 4.97
CA LEU A 203 16.07 -17.89 4.89
C LEU A 203 17.40 -17.43 4.31
N TYR A 204 17.32 -16.72 3.19
CA TYR A 204 18.43 -16.04 2.54
C TYR A 204 18.28 -14.53 2.72
N GLU A 205 18.96 -13.99 3.73
CA GLU A 205 19.02 -12.54 3.98
C GLU A 205 20.22 -11.89 3.29
N MET A 206 20.13 -10.58 3.10
CA MET A 206 21.09 -9.82 2.30
C MET A 206 21.25 -10.43 0.89
N ALA A 207 20.17 -10.98 0.35
CA ALA A 207 20.15 -11.72 -0.92
C ALA A 207 19.09 -11.12 -1.85
N ALA A 208 19.50 -10.68 -3.03
CA ALA A 208 18.60 -10.21 -4.07
C ALA A 208 18.41 -11.30 -5.13
N ALA A 209 17.16 -11.57 -5.51
CA ALA A 209 16.84 -12.31 -6.72
C ALA A 209 17.08 -11.39 -7.93
N THR A 210 18.06 -11.74 -8.77
CA THR A 210 18.50 -10.89 -9.90
C THR A 210 18.09 -11.45 -11.26
N GLU A 211 18.05 -12.77 -11.39
CA GLU A 211 17.71 -13.47 -12.62
C GLU A 211 16.71 -14.57 -12.31
N VAL A 212 15.59 -14.59 -13.03
CA VAL A 212 14.54 -15.57 -12.85
C VAL A 212 14.28 -16.26 -14.19
N THR A 213 14.64 -17.52 -14.32
CA THR A 213 14.36 -18.29 -15.53
C THR A 213 13.21 -19.26 -15.25
N VAL A 214 12.09 -19.07 -15.94
CA VAL A 214 10.91 -19.93 -15.87
C VAL A 214 11.09 -21.08 -16.86
N HIS A 215 10.97 -22.30 -16.35
CA HIS A 215 11.01 -23.54 -17.09
C HIS A 215 9.64 -24.24 -17.03
N PRO A 216 9.36 -25.24 -17.90
CA PRO A 216 8.08 -25.94 -17.88
C PRO A 216 7.79 -26.64 -16.54
N ASP A 217 8.82 -27.09 -15.83
CA ASP A 217 8.75 -27.89 -14.61
C ASP A 217 9.23 -27.17 -13.34
N GLY A 218 9.68 -25.91 -13.44
CA GLY A 218 10.13 -25.14 -12.27
C GLY A 218 10.66 -23.76 -12.64
N VAL A 219 11.32 -23.11 -11.68
CA VAL A 219 11.95 -21.80 -11.82
C VAL A 219 13.35 -21.90 -11.24
N ASP A 220 14.34 -21.38 -11.97
CA ASP A 220 15.70 -21.18 -11.51
C ASP A 220 15.91 -19.70 -11.15
N LEU A 221 16.33 -19.43 -9.92
CA LEU A 221 16.53 -18.09 -9.38
C LEU A 221 18.00 -17.87 -9.04
N GLY A 222 18.62 -16.93 -9.76
CA GLY A 222 19.95 -16.41 -9.41
C GLY A 222 19.88 -15.51 -8.17
N LEU A 223 20.74 -15.79 -7.20
CA LEU A 223 20.85 -15.03 -5.95
C LEU A 223 22.17 -14.27 -5.90
N THR A 224 22.11 -13.00 -5.50
CA THR A 224 23.30 -12.17 -5.31
C THR A 224 23.30 -11.45 -3.97
N GLY A 225 24.44 -11.46 -3.29
CA GLY A 225 24.68 -10.63 -2.12
C GLY A 225 25.11 -9.21 -2.48
N PRO A 226 25.14 -8.29 -1.52
CA PRO A 226 25.70 -6.97 -1.74
C PRO A 226 27.22 -7.05 -2.05
N PRO A 227 27.78 -6.12 -2.83
CA PRO A 227 29.20 -6.15 -3.21
C PRO A 227 30.14 -6.18 -1.98
N PRO A 228 31.32 -6.81 -2.07
CA PRO A 228 32.30 -6.77 -1.00
C PRO A 228 32.62 -5.35 -0.55
N GLY A 229 32.61 -5.12 0.77
CA GLY A 229 32.84 -3.80 1.37
C GLY A 229 31.66 -2.83 1.29
N LYS A 230 30.50 -3.24 0.77
CA LYS A 230 29.26 -2.43 0.76
C LYS A 230 28.15 -3.13 1.55
N GLY A 231 27.72 -2.52 2.65
CA GLY A 231 26.60 -3.01 3.45
C GLY A 231 26.86 -4.33 4.17
N PRO A 232 25.88 -4.79 4.97
CA PRO A 232 25.98 -6.06 5.69
C PRO A 232 26.06 -7.24 4.71
N GLN A 233 26.98 -8.16 4.95
CA GLN A 233 27.12 -9.37 4.14
C GLN A 233 26.11 -10.44 4.57
N PRO A 234 25.77 -11.39 3.70
CA PRO A 234 24.91 -12.51 4.05
C PRO A 234 25.45 -13.28 5.26
N PRO A 235 24.59 -13.71 6.20
CA PRO A 235 25.02 -14.44 7.40
C PRO A 235 25.57 -15.83 7.08
N GLN A 236 25.23 -16.37 5.90
CA GLN A 236 25.69 -17.65 5.39
C GLN A 236 26.07 -17.51 3.91
N PRO A 237 27.00 -18.33 3.38
CA PRO A 237 27.31 -18.34 1.95
C PRO A 237 26.04 -18.54 1.12
N LEU A 238 25.77 -17.63 0.19
CA LEU A 238 24.62 -17.74 -0.71
C LEU A 238 24.94 -18.75 -1.82
N PRO A 239 24.04 -19.72 -2.10
CA PRO A 239 24.14 -20.48 -3.34
C PRO A 239 23.95 -19.51 -4.52
N PRO A 240 24.65 -19.71 -5.65
CA PRO A 240 24.52 -18.82 -6.79
C PRO A 240 23.12 -18.91 -7.40
N HIS A 241 22.49 -20.08 -7.30
CA HIS A 241 21.17 -20.38 -7.84
C HIS A 241 20.38 -21.25 -6.85
N VAL A 242 19.05 -21.09 -6.86
CA VAL A 242 18.10 -22.01 -6.21
C VAL A 242 16.95 -22.33 -7.15
N THR A 243 16.45 -23.56 -7.07
CA THR A 243 15.35 -24.04 -7.92
C THR A 243 14.06 -24.25 -7.13
N CYS A 244 12.91 -23.92 -7.73
CA CYS A 244 11.61 -24.10 -7.08
C CYS A 244 10.46 -24.37 -8.05
N ARG A 245 9.30 -24.81 -7.54
CA ARG A 245 8.09 -25.01 -8.37
C ARG A 245 7.34 -23.72 -8.63
N LEU A 246 7.32 -22.80 -7.66
CA LEU A 246 6.59 -21.54 -7.67
C LEU A 246 7.37 -20.42 -6.97
N VAL A 247 7.47 -19.28 -7.64
CA VAL A 247 7.91 -18.02 -7.02
C VAL A 247 6.69 -17.21 -6.62
N LEU A 248 6.61 -16.76 -5.37
CA LEU A 248 5.71 -15.65 -5.02
C LEU A 248 6.51 -14.37 -4.87
N ASP A 249 6.15 -13.39 -5.68
CA ASP A 249 6.75 -12.07 -5.69
C ASP A 249 6.04 -11.17 -4.67
N CYS A 250 6.71 -10.97 -3.54
CA CYS A 250 6.32 -10.15 -2.40
C CYS A 250 7.24 -8.91 -2.24
N MET A 251 7.98 -8.52 -3.29
CA MET A 251 8.97 -7.43 -3.23
C MET A 251 8.34 -6.02 -3.32
N GLY A 252 7.00 -5.96 -3.38
CA GLY A 252 6.21 -4.74 -3.46
C GLY A 252 6.28 -4.00 -4.80
N ASN A 253 5.81 -2.75 -4.82
CA ASN A 253 5.69 -1.94 -6.05
C ASN A 253 7.01 -1.76 -6.82
N ALA A 254 8.16 -1.87 -6.13
CA ALA A 254 9.49 -1.75 -6.73
C ALA A 254 10.06 -3.09 -7.24
N SER A 255 9.28 -4.18 -7.20
CA SER A 255 9.67 -5.50 -7.71
C SER A 255 10.26 -5.40 -9.13
N PRO A 256 11.46 -5.97 -9.37
CA PRO A 256 12.01 -6.09 -10.72
C PRO A 256 11.12 -6.91 -11.68
N ILE A 257 10.35 -7.87 -11.16
CA ILE A 257 9.39 -8.68 -11.93
C ILE A 257 8.20 -7.81 -12.34
N VAL A 258 7.62 -7.06 -11.40
CA VAL A 258 6.52 -6.13 -11.68
C VAL A 258 6.95 -5.02 -12.64
N ARG A 259 8.18 -4.50 -12.47
CA ARG A 259 8.74 -3.48 -13.38
C ARG A 259 8.88 -3.97 -14.82
N GLN A 260 9.24 -5.23 -15.01
CA GLN A 260 9.23 -5.85 -16.34
C GLN A 260 7.79 -6.03 -16.86
N ALA A 261 6.88 -6.56 -16.04
CA ALA A 261 5.49 -6.78 -16.42
C ALA A 261 4.73 -5.48 -16.77
N ARG A 262 5.06 -4.37 -16.11
CA ARG A 262 4.46 -3.05 -16.34
C ARG A 262 5.32 -2.11 -17.18
N TRP A 263 6.35 -2.63 -17.86
CA TRP A 263 7.31 -1.78 -18.57
C TRP A 263 6.63 -0.87 -19.59
N GLY A 264 7.11 0.37 -19.68
CA GLY A 264 6.55 1.38 -20.57
C GLY A 264 5.15 1.89 -20.19
N THR A 265 4.65 1.58 -18.99
CA THR A 265 3.35 2.04 -18.49
C THR A 265 3.52 2.87 -17.21
N LYS A 266 3.01 4.11 -17.22
CA LYS A 266 2.89 4.94 -16.02
C LYS A 266 1.76 4.44 -15.11
N PRO A 267 1.84 4.66 -13.79
CA PRO A 267 0.68 4.45 -12.93
C PRO A 267 -0.47 5.38 -13.32
N ASP A 268 -1.70 4.91 -13.15
CA ASP A 268 -2.91 5.66 -13.42
C ASP A 268 -3.18 6.71 -12.33
N GLY A 269 -2.69 6.45 -11.11
CA GLY A 269 -2.77 7.36 -9.98
C GLY A 269 -1.65 7.08 -8.99
N VAL A 270 -1.31 8.06 -8.16
CA VAL A 270 -0.26 7.98 -7.14
C VAL A 270 -0.77 8.67 -5.89
N CYS A 271 -0.62 8.03 -4.74
CA CYS A 271 -0.74 8.71 -3.46
C CYS A 271 0.64 9.09 -2.96
N LEU A 272 0.86 10.40 -2.77
CA LEU A 272 2.03 10.90 -2.06
C LEU A 272 1.66 11.06 -0.59
N VAL A 273 2.52 10.55 0.30
CA VAL A 273 2.33 10.61 1.74
C VAL A 273 3.59 11.22 2.35
N VAL A 274 3.39 12.18 3.25
CA VAL A 274 4.42 12.77 4.10
C VAL A 274 3.91 12.78 5.53
N GLY A 275 4.79 12.86 6.53
CA GLY A 275 4.35 12.89 7.91
C GLY A 275 5.50 12.78 8.90
N ALA A 276 5.16 12.67 10.18
CA ALA A 276 6.12 12.44 11.24
C ALA A 276 5.47 11.76 12.44
N CYS A 277 6.29 10.99 13.17
CA CYS A 277 6.02 10.66 14.56
C CYS A 277 6.72 11.71 15.43
N CYS A 278 5.96 12.44 16.23
CA CYS A 278 6.48 13.46 17.12
C CYS A 278 6.11 13.15 18.58
N ARG A 279 7.01 13.51 19.50
CA ARG A 279 6.77 13.53 20.94
C ARG A 279 6.43 14.95 21.38
N GLY A 280 5.56 15.09 22.38
CA GLY A 280 5.22 16.39 22.99
C GLY A 280 3.72 16.68 23.02
N PHE A 281 2.89 15.74 22.55
CA PHE A 281 1.45 15.87 22.62
C PHE A 281 0.95 15.75 24.07
N ASP A 282 -0.14 16.46 24.37
CA ASP A 282 -0.85 16.34 25.64
C ASP A 282 -1.36 14.90 25.82
N LYS A 283 -0.80 14.20 26.81
CA LYS A 283 -1.05 12.78 27.09
C LYS A 283 -2.53 12.50 27.36
N GLU A 284 -3.23 13.43 27.98
CA GLU A 284 -4.64 13.25 28.35
C GLU A 284 -5.57 13.40 27.14
N LYS A 285 -5.13 14.12 26.10
CA LYS A 285 -5.89 14.35 24.86
C LYS A 285 -5.52 13.39 23.72
N ASN A 286 -4.36 12.74 23.79
CA ASN A 286 -3.87 11.83 22.76
C ASN A 286 -4.50 10.42 22.85
N THR A 287 -5.83 10.36 22.85
CA THR A 287 -6.60 9.12 23.07
C THR A 287 -7.50 8.71 21.91
N ALA A 288 -7.51 9.49 20.83
CA ALA A 288 -8.31 9.27 19.63
C ALA A 288 -7.47 9.38 18.35
N GLY A 289 -7.93 8.72 17.30
CA GLY A 289 -7.29 8.76 15.98
C GLY A 289 -8.12 9.47 14.92
N ASP A 290 -7.48 9.85 13.82
CA ASP A 290 -8.10 10.34 12.58
C ASP A 290 -7.78 9.36 11.45
N LEU A 291 -8.83 8.79 10.84
CA LEU A 291 -8.73 7.86 9.71
C LEU A 291 -8.61 8.60 8.38
N ILE A 292 -9.37 9.68 8.23
CA ILE A 292 -9.29 10.57 7.06
C ILE A 292 -9.88 11.92 7.46
N TYR A 293 -9.05 12.96 7.41
CA TYR A 293 -9.45 14.31 7.79
C TYR A 293 -9.02 15.34 6.75
N THR A 294 -9.81 16.39 6.51
CA THR A 294 -9.33 17.56 5.75
C THR A 294 -9.47 18.83 6.58
N THR A 295 -8.42 19.65 6.59
CA THR A 295 -8.40 20.94 7.30
C THR A 295 -8.53 22.13 6.38
N THR A 296 -8.39 21.93 5.07
CA THR A 296 -8.43 22.99 4.05
C THR A 296 -9.28 22.58 2.86
N ASP A 297 -9.69 23.57 2.07
CA ASP A 297 -10.07 23.36 0.68
C ASP A 297 -8.86 22.93 -0.16
N ALA A 298 -9.11 22.53 -1.40
CA ALA A 298 -8.06 22.08 -2.29
C ALA A 298 -7.08 23.20 -2.67
N GLN A 299 -5.81 22.83 -2.81
CA GLN A 299 -4.71 23.70 -3.18
C GLN A 299 -4.71 23.94 -4.70
N LEU A 300 -4.92 25.18 -5.12
CA LEU A 300 -4.97 25.60 -6.52
C LEU A 300 -4.10 26.86 -6.74
N GLY A 301 -3.91 27.27 -7.99
CA GLY A 301 -3.18 28.50 -8.33
C GLY A 301 -1.71 28.43 -7.93
N ASP A 302 -1.22 29.46 -7.23
CA ASP A 302 0.18 29.62 -6.83
C ASP A 302 0.54 28.89 -5.52
N ALA A 303 -0.31 27.93 -5.08
CA ALA A 303 0.01 27.07 -3.94
C ALA A 303 1.31 26.29 -4.18
N ARG A 304 2.06 26.00 -3.10
CA ARG A 304 3.33 25.24 -3.17
C ARG A 304 3.15 23.86 -3.82
N VAL A 305 2.02 23.23 -3.54
CA VAL A 305 1.61 21.94 -4.13
C VAL A 305 0.28 22.12 -4.84
N PRO A 306 0.28 22.65 -6.07
CA PRO A 306 -0.95 22.95 -6.78
C PRO A 306 -1.66 21.68 -7.27
N TRP A 307 -2.98 21.79 -7.46
CA TRP A 307 -3.89 20.70 -7.86
C TRP A 307 -3.87 19.53 -6.89
N SER A 308 -3.84 19.80 -5.58
CA SER A 308 -3.84 18.80 -4.53
C SER A 308 -4.97 19.02 -3.53
N GLN A 309 -5.47 17.94 -2.95
CA GLN A 309 -6.30 17.99 -1.75
C GLN A 309 -5.54 17.27 -0.65
N TYR A 310 -5.26 17.98 0.43
CA TYR A 310 -4.62 17.40 1.59
C TYR A 310 -5.63 16.65 2.45
N PHE A 311 -5.31 15.39 2.68
CA PHE A 311 -5.95 14.52 3.64
C PHE A 311 -4.98 14.23 4.78
N TRP A 312 -5.50 14.06 5.97
CA TRP A 312 -4.74 13.82 7.17
C TRP A 312 -5.16 12.50 7.83
N GLU A 313 -4.18 11.83 8.39
CA GLU A 313 -4.35 10.72 9.33
C GLU A 313 -3.55 11.03 10.59
N ALA A 314 -4.04 10.56 11.73
CA ALA A 314 -3.31 10.75 12.98
C ALA A 314 -3.64 9.67 13.99
N PHE A 315 -2.61 9.08 14.59
CA PHE A 315 -2.76 7.96 15.52
C PHE A 315 -1.82 8.13 16.73
N PRO A 316 -2.32 7.91 17.97
CA PRO A 316 -1.45 7.74 19.12
C PRO A 316 -0.42 6.64 18.85
N ALA A 317 0.87 6.95 19.08
CA ALA A 317 1.94 6.00 18.88
C ALA A 317 2.17 5.15 20.14
N GLY A 318 2.55 3.90 19.97
CA GLY A 318 2.87 2.98 21.07
C GLY A 318 4.23 3.23 21.72
N SER A 319 5.07 4.11 21.14
CA SER A 319 6.35 4.51 21.73
C SER A 319 6.22 5.35 23.00
N GLY A 320 5.05 5.94 23.26
CA GLY A 320 4.76 6.65 24.49
C GLY A 320 3.44 7.42 24.47
N PRO A 321 2.87 7.78 25.63
CA PRO A 321 1.56 8.43 25.71
C PRO A 321 1.53 9.86 25.10
N ALA A 322 2.70 10.50 25.00
CA ALA A 322 2.87 11.82 24.38
C ALA A 322 3.33 11.74 22.92
N ASP A 323 3.45 10.53 22.37
CA ASP A 323 3.93 10.30 21.02
C ASP A 323 2.72 10.09 20.10
N ARG A 324 2.73 10.76 18.95
CA ARG A 324 1.66 10.67 17.95
C ARG A 324 2.26 10.71 16.58
N THR A 325 1.75 9.83 15.71
CA THR A 325 2.10 9.85 14.30
C THR A 325 1.01 10.58 13.53
N THR A 326 1.39 11.56 12.73
CA THR A 326 0.50 12.27 11.82
C THR A 326 1.01 12.15 10.39
N TYR A 327 0.08 11.92 9.46
CA TYR A 327 0.34 11.86 8.03
C TYR A 327 -0.47 12.93 7.32
N MET A 328 0.10 13.48 6.26
CA MET A 328 -0.60 14.24 5.24
C MET A 328 -0.38 13.55 3.90
N PHE A 329 -1.46 13.34 3.14
CA PHE A 329 -1.39 12.68 1.85
C PHE A 329 -2.32 13.32 0.82
N SER A 330 -2.04 13.06 -0.46
CA SER A 330 -2.84 13.53 -1.58
C SER A 330 -2.83 12.50 -2.70
N TYR A 331 -4.00 12.26 -3.28
CA TYR A 331 -4.15 11.48 -4.51
C TYR A 331 -3.90 12.38 -5.72
N MET A 332 -3.07 11.90 -6.66
CA MET A 332 -2.72 12.64 -7.87
C MET A 332 -2.36 11.71 -9.03
N ASP A 333 -2.12 12.28 -10.21
CA ASP A 333 -1.55 11.58 -11.36
C ASP A 333 -0.01 11.69 -11.38
N ALA A 334 0.63 10.98 -12.30
CA ALA A 334 2.08 11.07 -12.54
C ALA A 334 2.44 12.11 -13.63
N ASP A 335 1.76 13.26 -13.66
CA ASP A 335 2.09 14.38 -14.56
C ASP A 335 3.43 15.01 -14.17
N SER A 336 4.25 15.37 -15.16
CA SER A 336 5.58 15.97 -14.96
C SER A 336 5.57 17.28 -14.17
N ARG A 337 4.44 17.99 -14.10
CA ARG A 337 4.29 19.26 -13.37
C ARG A 337 3.99 19.10 -11.88
N ARG A 338 3.76 17.86 -11.39
CA ARG A 338 3.53 17.63 -9.96
C ARG A 338 4.75 18.06 -9.12
N PRO A 339 4.55 18.50 -7.87
CA PRO A 339 5.64 18.92 -6.99
C PRO A 339 6.41 17.73 -6.41
N THR A 340 7.46 18.03 -5.64
CA THR A 340 8.27 17.07 -4.89
C THR A 340 7.61 16.66 -3.57
N LEU A 341 8.03 15.52 -3.02
CA LEU A 341 7.73 15.12 -1.64
C LEU A 341 8.29 16.14 -0.65
N GLU A 342 9.47 16.70 -0.90
CA GLU A 342 10.02 17.79 -0.07
C GLU A 342 9.11 19.01 -0.01
N ALA A 343 8.53 19.43 -1.15
CA ALA A 343 7.59 20.56 -1.18
C ALA A 343 6.30 20.24 -0.39
N MET A 344 5.80 19.01 -0.48
CA MET A 344 4.64 18.57 0.29
C MET A 344 4.94 18.47 1.79
N LEU A 345 6.14 18.03 2.16
CA LEU A 345 6.58 17.96 3.54
C LEU A 345 6.77 19.36 4.15
N GLU A 346 7.15 20.35 3.36
CA GLU A 346 7.19 21.75 3.79
C GLU A 346 5.79 22.24 4.19
N ASP A 347 4.77 22.02 3.34
CA ASP A 347 3.39 22.37 3.67
C ASP A 347 2.87 21.58 4.90
N TYR A 348 3.26 20.31 5.04
CA TYR A 348 2.93 19.50 6.23
C TYR A 348 3.37 20.20 7.52
N TRP A 349 4.61 20.69 7.59
CA TRP A 349 5.11 21.35 8.79
C TRP A 349 4.41 22.68 9.11
N HIS A 350 3.97 23.42 8.08
CA HIS A 350 3.20 24.66 8.27
C HIS A 350 1.75 24.41 8.70
N LEU A 351 1.12 23.33 8.20
CA LEU A 351 -0.30 23.05 8.43
C LEU A 351 -0.58 22.14 9.64
N MET A 352 0.36 21.25 9.98
CA MET A 352 0.18 20.28 11.06
C MET A 352 -0.08 20.91 12.44
N PRO A 353 0.57 22.03 12.84
CA PRO A 353 0.29 22.68 14.12
C PRO A 353 -1.16 23.13 14.28
N GLU A 354 -1.76 23.71 13.24
CA GLU A 354 -3.18 24.09 13.23
C GLU A 354 -4.07 22.86 13.25
N TYR A 355 -3.77 21.85 12.44
CA TYR A 355 -4.52 20.60 12.42
C TYR A 355 -4.58 19.93 13.80
N GLN A 356 -3.46 19.85 14.50
CA GLN A 356 -3.35 19.18 15.80
C GLN A 356 -3.59 20.11 17.00
N GLN A 357 -3.79 21.41 16.77
CA GLN A 357 -3.98 22.43 17.81
C GLN A 357 -2.81 22.47 18.81
N VAL A 358 -1.58 22.48 18.27
CA VAL A 358 -0.31 22.47 19.01
C VAL A 358 0.63 23.53 18.46
N LYS A 359 1.71 23.84 19.20
CA LYS A 359 2.83 24.62 18.66
C LYS A 359 3.91 23.66 18.17
N LEU A 360 4.51 23.98 17.03
CA LEU A 360 5.55 23.12 16.47
C LEU A 360 6.80 23.03 17.36
N ASP A 361 7.19 24.13 18.01
CA ASP A 361 8.36 24.17 18.90
C ASP A 361 8.18 23.33 20.18
N ASP A 362 6.94 22.94 20.52
CA ASP A 362 6.66 22.03 21.64
C ASP A 362 6.85 20.54 21.25
N LEU A 363 7.09 20.26 19.97
CA LEU A 363 7.18 18.92 19.42
C LEU A 363 8.62 18.53 19.06
N ILE A 364 8.97 17.29 19.37
CA ILE A 364 10.26 16.69 19.03
C ILE A 364 10.01 15.58 18.00
N PRO A 365 10.39 15.77 16.73
CA PRO A 365 10.34 14.72 15.73
C PRO A 365 11.17 13.52 16.18
N GLN A 366 10.51 12.37 16.32
CA GLN A 366 11.16 11.10 16.57
C GLN A 366 11.52 10.42 15.25
N ARG A 367 10.72 10.66 14.21
CA ARG A 367 10.88 10.08 12.88
C ARG A 367 10.10 10.88 11.86
N ILE A 368 10.71 11.19 10.73
CA ILE A 368 10.04 11.78 9.57
C ILE A 368 9.73 10.69 8.54
N LEU A 369 8.55 10.76 7.94
CA LEU A 369 7.98 9.72 7.08
C LEU A 369 7.63 10.32 5.72
N PHE A 370 7.94 9.58 4.66
CA PHE A 370 7.56 9.95 3.29
C PHE A 370 7.48 8.70 2.41
N GLY A 371 6.58 8.72 1.44
CA GLY A 371 6.35 7.59 0.55
C GLY A 371 5.52 7.95 -0.67
N MET A 372 5.60 7.10 -1.68
CA MET A 372 4.75 7.16 -2.86
C MET A 372 4.15 5.78 -3.12
N PHE A 373 2.85 5.75 -3.41
CA PHE A 373 2.10 4.53 -3.65
C PHE A 373 1.47 4.59 -5.04
N PRO A 374 2.12 4.02 -6.06
CA PRO A 374 1.56 3.97 -7.40
C PRO A 374 0.37 3.01 -7.44
N THR A 375 -0.64 3.38 -8.22
CA THR A 375 -1.84 2.59 -8.45
C THR A 375 -2.08 2.43 -9.95
N TYR A 376 -2.59 1.26 -10.32
CA TYR A 376 -2.87 0.91 -11.70
C TYR A 376 -4.30 0.38 -11.80
N ARG A 377 -5.08 0.87 -12.77
CA ARG A 377 -6.46 0.44 -13.02
C ARG A 377 -6.54 -1.05 -13.36
N LYS A 378 -5.53 -1.56 -14.07
CA LYS A 378 -5.34 -3.00 -14.31
C LYS A 378 -4.67 -3.65 -13.10
N SER A 379 -5.43 -3.74 -12.00
CA SER A 379 -5.04 -4.46 -10.78
C SER A 379 -6.22 -5.31 -10.26
N PRO A 380 -5.96 -6.49 -9.65
CA PRO A 380 -4.64 -7.10 -9.44
C PRO A 380 -3.93 -7.42 -10.76
N LEU A 381 -2.59 -7.34 -10.75
CA LEU A 381 -1.74 -7.59 -11.92
C LEU A 381 -1.90 -9.05 -12.36
N PRO A 382 -2.37 -9.33 -13.59
CA PRO A 382 -2.39 -10.70 -14.08
C PRO A 382 -0.97 -11.25 -14.17
N PRO A 383 -0.71 -12.50 -13.75
CA PRO A 383 0.58 -13.15 -13.92
C PRO A 383 1.04 -13.08 -15.38
N SER A 384 2.22 -12.49 -15.59
CA SER A 384 2.82 -12.39 -16.94
C SER A 384 3.57 -13.66 -17.35
N PHE A 385 3.89 -14.52 -16.38
CA PHE A 385 4.72 -15.71 -16.55
C PHE A 385 4.09 -16.88 -15.80
N ASP A 386 4.36 -18.08 -16.28
CA ASP A 386 4.03 -19.29 -15.53
C ASP A 386 4.92 -19.36 -14.28
N ARG A 387 4.44 -20.04 -13.23
CA ARG A 387 5.14 -20.31 -11.97
C ARG A 387 5.59 -19.07 -11.20
N ILE A 388 5.02 -17.89 -11.51
CA ILE A 388 5.26 -16.64 -10.77
C ILE A 388 3.92 -15.98 -10.44
N LEU A 389 3.66 -15.72 -9.16
CA LEU A 389 2.48 -14.98 -8.72
C LEU A 389 2.87 -13.81 -7.82
N GLN A 390 2.36 -12.61 -8.12
CA GLN A 390 2.55 -11.44 -7.28
C GLN A 390 1.59 -11.45 -6.09
N ILE A 391 2.08 -11.06 -4.91
CA ILE A 391 1.33 -10.96 -3.65
C ILE A 391 1.55 -9.57 -3.02
N GLY A 392 0.56 -9.08 -2.27
CA GLY A 392 0.61 -7.78 -1.61
C GLY A 392 0.79 -6.62 -2.59
N ASP A 393 1.64 -5.66 -2.26
CA ASP A 393 1.92 -4.49 -3.09
C ASP A 393 2.37 -4.84 -4.52
N ALA A 394 3.08 -5.95 -4.72
CA ALA A 394 3.53 -6.36 -6.05
C ALA A 394 2.34 -6.72 -6.97
N SER A 395 1.24 -7.21 -6.41
CA SER A 395 0.05 -7.54 -7.19
C SER A 395 -0.85 -6.32 -7.42
N GLY A 396 -0.75 -5.28 -6.58
CA GLY A 396 -1.66 -4.15 -6.61
C GLY A 396 -3.07 -4.48 -6.12
N VAL A 397 -3.26 -5.57 -5.36
CA VAL A 397 -4.56 -5.98 -4.81
C VAL A 397 -5.04 -5.12 -3.63
N GLN A 398 -4.18 -4.25 -3.11
CA GLN A 398 -4.52 -3.34 -2.02
C GLN A 398 -5.43 -2.20 -2.48
N SER A 399 -6.21 -1.64 -1.55
CA SER A 399 -7.10 -0.51 -1.83
C SER A 399 -6.31 0.70 -2.34
N PRO A 400 -6.74 1.32 -3.45
CA PRO A 400 -6.14 2.56 -3.94
C PRO A 400 -6.49 3.77 -3.06
N LEU A 401 -7.25 3.58 -1.97
CA LEU A 401 -7.62 4.60 -0.98
C LEU A 401 -6.73 4.50 0.28
N SER A 402 -6.76 3.36 0.99
CA SER A 402 -6.04 3.24 2.26
C SER A 402 -4.58 2.82 2.14
N PHE A 403 -4.16 2.18 1.04
CA PHE A 403 -2.82 1.60 0.86
C PHE A 403 -2.37 0.67 2.00
N GLY A 404 -3.32 0.12 2.77
CA GLY A 404 -3.04 -0.73 3.92
C GLY A 404 -2.70 -2.18 3.54
N GLY A 405 -1.48 -2.42 3.05
CA GLY A 405 -1.04 -3.74 2.59
C GLY A 405 -1.12 -4.86 3.64
N PHE A 406 -0.81 -4.57 4.91
CA PHE A 406 -0.87 -5.56 6.00
C PHE A 406 -2.31 -5.95 6.36
N GLY A 407 -3.18 -4.97 6.64
CA GLY A 407 -4.60 -5.23 6.94
C GLY A 407 -5.29 -5.94 5.78
N ALA A 408 -5.03 -5.52 4.53
CA ALA A 408 -5.51 -6.22 3.35
C ALA A 408 -5.06 -7.69 3.34
N LEU A 409 -3.76 -7.96 3.52
CA LEU A 409 -3.23 -9.32 3.56
C LEU A 409 -3.93 -10.18 4.62
N MET A 410 -4.13 -9.67 5.84
CA MET A 410 -4.82 -10.40 6.90
C MET A 410 -6.24 -10.78 6.49
N ARG A 411 -7.03 -9.83 5.95
CA ARG A 411 -8.44 -10.06 5.59
C ARG A 411 -8.66 -11.21 4.60
N TYR A 412 -7.72 -11.46 3.69
CA TYR A 412 -7.82 -12.54 2.70
C TYR A 412 -6.78 -13.66 2.86
N LEU A 413 -6.00 -13.66 3.94
CA LEU A 413 -4.97 -14.66 4.20
C LEU A 413 -5.50 -16.11 4.12
N PRO A 414 -6.67 -16.46 4.68
CA PRO A 414 -7.18 -17.84 4.65
C PRO A 414 -7.49 -18.31 3.23
N ARG A 415 -8.06 -17.42 2.42
CA ARG A 415 -8.39 -17.68 1.01
C ARG A 415 -7.10 -17.88 0.20
N LEU A 416 -6.12 -17.01 0.41
CA LEU A 416 -4.85 -17.07 -0.30
C LEU A 416 -4.07 -18.35 0.04
N LYS A 417 -4.03 -18.72 1.33
CA LYS A 417 -3.47 -20.01 1.80
C LYS A 417 -4.16 -21.17 1.09
N ALA A 418 -5.49 -21.30 1.21
CA ALA A 418 -6.22 -22.42 0.61
C ALA A 418 -6.01 -22.54 -0.90
N ALA A 419 -6.00 -21.41 -1.61
CA ALA A 419 -5.79 -21.38 -3.04
C ALA A 419 -4.39 -21.84 -3.46
N LEU A 420 -3.36 -21.46 -2.71
CA LEU A 420 -1.97 -21.84 -2.98
C LEU A 420 -1.69 -23.30 -2.65
N LEU A 421 -2.23 -23.82 -1.54
CA LEU A 421 -2.12 -25.24 -1.21
C LEU A 421 -2.68 -26.09 -2.36
N GLU A 422 -3.90 -25.80 -2.81
CA GLU A 422 -4.53 -26.54 -3.90
C GLU A 422 -3.77 -26.38 -5.23
N ALA A 423 -3.27 -25.17 -5.53
CA ALA A 423 -2.48 -24.92 -6.74
C ALA A 423 -1.19 -25.77 -6.76
N LEU A 424 -0.50 -25.88 -5.63
CA LEU A 424 0.71 -26.70 -5.48
C LEU A 424 0.40 -28.20 -5.50
N GLU A 425 -0.73 -28.63 -4.93
CA GLU A 425 -1.13 -30.05 -4.93
C GLU A 425 -1.43 -30.57 -6.33
N VAL A 426 -2.09 -29.77 -7.18
CA VAL A 426 -2.51 -30.21 -8.53
C VAL A 426 -1.62 -29.67 -9.65
N ASP A 427 -0.49 -29.05 -9.29
CA ASP A 427 0.45 -28.35 -10.18
C ASP A 427 -0.24 -27.35 -11.14
N ALA A 428 -1.26 -26.63 -10.63
CA ALA A 428 -1.95 -25.56 -11.35
C ALA A 428 -1.16 -24.24 -11.22
N LEU A 429 0.05 -24.25 -11.77
CA LEU A 429 1.04 -23.17 -11.62
C LEU A 429 1.32 -22.41 -12.92
N ASP A 430 0.55 -22.63 -13.99
CA ASP A 430 0.56 -21.78 -15.18
C ASP A 430 -0.13 -20.43 -14.93
N ARG A 431 0.13 -19.45 -15.79
CA ARG A 431 -0.39 -18.08 -15.67
C ARG A 431 -1.91 -18.01 -15.56
N GLU A 432 -2.66 -18.88 -16.25
CA GLU A 432 -4.12 -18.89 -16.22
C GLU A 432 -4.62 -19.36 -14.86
N ALA A 433 -4.06 -20.47 -14.37
CA ALA A 433 -4.40 -21.00 -13.05
C ALA A 433 -4.02 -20.03 -11.92
N LEU A 434 -2.83 -19.41 -11.98
CA LEU A 434 -2.37 -18.44 -10.99
C LEU A 434 -3.21 -17.15 -11.02
N ALA A 435 -3.66 -16.71 -12.20
CA ALA A 435 -4.56 -15.55 -12.32
C ALA A 435 -5.89 -15.77 -11.57
N ALA A 436 -6.37 -17.02 -11.49
CA ALA A 436 -7.60 -17.35 -10.79
C ALA A 436 -7.48 -17.21 -9.25
N ILE A 437 -6.26 -17.16 -8.69
CA ILE A 437 -6.03 -16.95 -7.25
C ILE A 437 -6.36 -15.51 -6.86
N ASN A 438 -5.95 -14.52 -7.64
CA ASN A 438 -6.28 -13.11 -7.41
C ASN A 438 -7.50 -12.72 -8.25
N GLY A 439 -8.66 -13.28 -7.89
CA GLY A 439 -9.92 -13.02 -8.57
C GLY A 439 -10.28 -11.53 -8.63
N TYR A 440 -11.02 -11.16 -9.68
CA TYR A 440 -11.51 -9.81 -9.88
C TYR A 440 -12.39 -9.34 -8.69
N ASN A 441 -12.07 -8.18 -8.13
CA ASN A 441 -12.86 -7.53 -7.09
C ASN A 441 -13.50 -6.24 -7.61
N PRO A 442 -14.81 -6.25 -7.94
CA PRO A 442 -15.53 -5.07 -8.37
C PRO A 442 -15.47 -3.89 -7.40
N GLY A 443 -15.49 -4.13 -6.09
CA GLY A 443 -15.39 -3.10 -5.06
C GLY A 443 -14.05 -2.37 -5.12
N LEU A 444 -12.97 -3.13 -5.22
CA LEU A 444 -11.61 -2.60 -5.35
C LEU A 444 -11.43 -1.80 -6.65
N SER A 445 -11.93 -2.31 -7.78
CA SER A 445 -11.89 -1.58 -9.05
C SER A 445 -12.78 -0.33 -9.04
N GLY A 446 -13.93 -0.40 -8.37
CA GLY A 446 -14.82 0.74 -8.15
C GLY A 446 -14.18 1.84 -7.29
N ALA A 447 -13.28 1.48 -6.36
CA ALA A 447 -12.53 2.45 -5.55
C ALA A 447 -11.65 3.38 -6.40
N TRP A 448 -11.31 3.01 -7.63
CA TRP A 448 -10.60 3.91 -8.55
C TRP A 448 -11.40 5.18 -8.87
N MET A 449 -12.72 5.07 -9.03
CA MET A 449 -13.56 6.26 -9.22
C MET A 449 -13.56 7.15 -7.97
N LEU A 450 -13.58 6.55 -6.78
CA LEU A 450 -13.50 7.31 -5.53
C LEU A 450 -12.18 8.06 -5.43
N GLN A 451 -11.06 7.38 -5.67
CA GLN A 451 -9.74 8.02 -5.72
C GLN A 451 -9.72 9.17 -6.72
N ARG A 452 -10.26 8.94 -7.93
CA ARG A 452 -10.35 9.95 -8.98
C ARG A 452 -11.17 11.16 -8.56
N ALA A 453 -12.31 10.95 -7.91
CA ALA A 453 -13.18 12.00 -7.38
C ALA A 453 -12.58 12.74 -6.18
N MET A 454 -11.55 12.17 -5.55
CA MET A 454 -10.78 12.75 -4.44
C MET A 454 -9.44 13.35 -4.91
N SER A 455 -9.25 13.51 -6.23
CA SER A 455 -8.02 14.01 -6.84
C SER A 455 -8.32 15.15 -7.82
N ILE A 456 -7.35 16.02 -8.08
CA ILE A 456 -7.49 17.12 -9.03
C ILE A 456 -6.44 16.96 -10.12
N GLN A 457 -6.85 16.98 -11.39
CA GLN A 457 -5.89 16.92 -12.49
C GLN A 457 -5.10 18.21 -12.65
N VAL A 458 -3.88 18.09 -13.17
CA VAL A 458 -3.10 19.26 -13.50
C VAL A 458 -3.81 20.09 -14.58
N GLY A 459 -4.07 21.36 -14.25
CA GLY A 459 -4.77 22.32 -15.12
C GLY A 459 -6.29 22.22 -15.05
N GLN A 460 -6.86 21.34 -14.22
CA GLN A 460 -8.31 21.27 -14.04
C GLN A 460 -8.81 22.48 -13.26
N ASN A 461 -9.81 23.16 -13.80
CA ASN A 461 -10.57 24.16 -13.07
C ASN A 461 -11.66 23.45 -12.26
N THR A 462 -11.61 23.59 -10.94
CA THR A 462 -12.57 22.97 -10.01
C THR A 462 -12.88 23.93 -8.88
N ASP A 463 -14.09 23.85 -8.33
CA ASP A 463 -14.41 24.48 -7.05
C ASP A 463 -13.45 23.89 -5.98
N PRO A 464 -12.66 24.73 -5.27
CA PRO A 464 -11.72 24.25 -4.24
C PRO A 464 -12.38 23.42 -3.14
N SER A 465 -13.67 23.68 -2.86
CA SER A 465 -14.42 22.99 -1.80
C SER A 465 -15.12 21.71 -2.28
N PHE A 466 -15.03 21.39 -3.57
CA PHE A 466 -15.77 20.28 -4.19
C PHE A 466 -15.53 18.94 -3.46
N ILE A 467 -14.28 18.59 -3.20
CA ILE A 467 -13.90 17.30 -2.61
C ILE A 467 -14.43 17.21 -1.16
N ASN A 468 -14.29 18.30 -0.39
CA ASN A 468 -14.83 18.39 0.97
C ASN A 468 -16.35 18.22 1.00
N GLN A 469 -17.08 18.84 0.08
CA GLN A 469 -18.53 18.69 -0.05
C GLN A 469 -18.92 17.27 -0.44
N LEU A 470 -18.21 16.66 -1.41
CA LEU A 470 -18.45 15.30 -1.86
C LEU A 470 -18.32 14.31 -0.71
N LEU A 471 -17.20 14.35 0.00
CA LEU A 471 -16.93 13.44 1.10
C LEU A 471 -17.86 13.68 2.28
N SER A 472 -18.18 14.94 2.60
CA SER A 472 -19.16 15.28 3.63
C SER A 472 -20.52 14.66 3.35
N LYS A 473 -21.03 14.81 2.11
CA LYS A 473 -22.32 14.24 1.72
C LYS A 473 -22.30 12.71 1.76
N ASN A 474 -21.20 12.09 1.30
CA ASN A 474 -21.03 10.64 1.35
C ASN A 474 -21.08 10.12 2.79
N PHE A 475 -20.28 10.69 3.68
CA PHE A 475 -20.19 10.25 5.07
C PHE A 475 -21.44 10.58 5.87
N ALA A 476 -22.12 11.70 5.59
CA ALA A 476 -23.43 12.00 6.17
C ALA A 476 -24.49 10.96 5.78
N ALA A 477 -24.50 10.53 4.51
CA ALA A 477 -25.41 9.48 4.03
C ALA A 477 -25.11 8.12 4.70
N MET A 478 -23.84 7.71 4.77
CA MET A 478 -23.44 6.48 5.44
C MET A 478 -23.76 6.50 6.94
N LYS A 479 -23.53 7.64 7.62
CA LYS A 479 -23.86 7.81 9.04
C LYS A 479 -25.36 7.61 9.31
N ARG A 480 -26.23 8.07 8.41
CA ARG A 480 -27.70 7.84 8.53
C ARG A 480 -28.10 6.37 8.38
N GLN A 481 -27.35 5.58 7.61
CA GLN A 481 -27.61 4.15 7.42
C GLN A 481 -27.06 3.29 8.55
N GLY A 482 -26.06 3.79 9.28
CA GLY A 482 -25.53 3.16 10.48
C GLY A 482 -24.34 2.23 10.23
N PRO A 483 -23.92 1.49 11.28
CA PRO A 483 -22.64 0.77 11.30
C PRO A 483 -22.48 -0.31 10.23
N ALA A 484 -23.57 -0.95 9.80
CA ALA A 484 -23.53 -2.02 8.79
C ALA A 484 -23.08 -1.51 7.40
N THR A 485 -23.33 -0.24 7.07
CA THR A 485 -22.78 0.39 5.86
C THR A 485 -21.41 1.01 6.13
N LEU A 486 -21.27 1.72 7.25
CA LEU A 486 -20.09 2.55 7.51
C LEU A 486 -18.83 1.72 7.79
N ARG A 487 -18.93 0.66 8.61
CA ARG A 487 -17.74 -0.12 9.02
C ARG A 487 -17.06 -0.82 7.83
N PRO A 488 -17.78 -1.57 6.97
CA PRO A 488 -17.13 -2.21 5.82
C PRO A 488 -16.46 -1.20 4.90
N PHE A 489 -17.13 -0.07 4.62
CA PHE A 489 -16.57 0.99 3.78
C PHE A 489 -15.24 1.55 4.32
N LEU A 490 -15.17 1.83 5.62
CA LEU A 490 -13.96 2.34 6.26
C LEU A 490 -12.81 1.32 6.36
N GLN A 491 -13.10 0.04 6.13
CA GLN A 491 -12.10 -1.04 6.04
C GLN A 491 -11.86 -1.47 4.59
N ASP A 492 -12.24 -0.65 3.60
CA ASP A 492 -12.15 -0.93 2.16
C ASP A 492 -12.92 -2.15 1.66
N VAL A 493 -13.90 -2.64 2.44
CA VAL A 493 -14.78 -3.74 2.06
C VAL A 493 -16.07 -3.14 1.50
N VAL A 494 -16.08 -2.87 0.20
CA VAL A 494 -17.24 -2.29 -0.49
C VAL A 494 -18.27 -3.39 -0.78
N GLN A 495 -19.45 -3.27 -0.18
CA GLN A 495 -20.57 -4.19 -0.39
C GLN A 495 -21.69 -3.54 -1.21
N PHE A 496 -22.37 -4.31 -2.06
CA PHE A 496 -23.40 -3.81 -2.98
C PHE A 496 -24.51 -3.03 -2.24
N GLY A 497 -25.09 -3.63 -1.19
CA GLY A 497 -26.23 -3.04 -0.47
C GLY A 497 -25.89 -1.70 0.19
N GLY A 498 -24.75 -1.64 0.88
CA GLY A 498 -24.28 -0.41 1.52
C GLY A 498 -23.96 0.70 0.51
N LEU A 499 -23.30 0.36 -0.60
CA LEU A 499 -22.98 1.31 -1.66
C LEU A 499 -24.25 1.81 -2.37
N ALA A 500 -25.15 0.90 -2.77
CA ALA A 500 -26.41 1.25 -3.44
C ALA A 500 -27.26 2.18 -2.57
N SER A 501 -27.44 1.84 -1.30
CA SER A 501 -28.20 2.67 -0.35
C SER A 501 -27.57 4.05 -0.18
N THR A 502 -26.24 4.13 -0.10
CA THR A 502 -25.49 5.39 0.04
C THR A 502 -25.69 6.30 -1.17
N LEU A 503 -25.57 5.75 -2.38
CA LEU A 503 -25.77 6.51 -3.60
C LEU A 503 -27.22 6.97 -3.78
N SER A 504 -28.20 6.08 -3.58
CA SER A 504 -29.61 6.45 -3.65
C SER A 504 -29.97 7.53 -2.63
N GLY A 505 -29.45 7.42 -1.39
CA GLY A 505 -29.64 8.42 -0.35
C GLY A 505 -29.04 9.79 -0.69
N GLN A 506 -27.95 9.84 -1.46
CA GLN A 506 -27.35 11.10 -1.91
C GLN A 506 -28.14 11.75 -3.04
N VAL A 507 -28.52 10.96 -4.06
CA VAL A 507 -29.31 11.48 -5.19
C VAL A 507 -30.63 12.08 -4.71
N LEU A 508 -31.26 11.46 -3.71
CA LEU A 508 -32.48 11.98 -3.09
C LEU A 508 -32.24 13.25 -2.26
N ALA A 509 -31.11 13.34 -1.55
CA ALA A 509 -30.80 14.47 -0.68
C ALA A 509 -30.30 15.71 -1.44
N ASP A 510 -29.55 15.52 -2.54
CA ASP A 510 -29.01 16.60 -3.35
C ASP A 510 -28.84 16.19 -4.84
N PRO A 511 -29.93 16.22 -5.62
CA PRO A 511 -29.91 15.79 -7.02
C PRO A 511 -29.00 16.67 -7.90
N PHE A 512 -28.80 17.94 -7.54
CA PHE A 512 -27.98 18.89 -8.30
C PHE A 512 -26.48 18.71 -8.09
N PHE A 513 -26.07 17.92 -7.08
CA PHE A 513 -24.65 17.60 -6.87
C PHE A 513 -24.14 16.52 -7.82
N THR A 514 -25.00 15.61 -8.27
CA THR A 514 -24.61 14.52 -9.18
C THR A 514 -24.01 15.02 -10.50
N PRO A 515 -24.60 16.03 -11.19
CA PRO A 515 -23.97 16.65 -12.36
C PRO A 515 -22.58 17.27 -12.08
N LYS A 516 -22.35 17.80 -10.86
CA LYS A 516 -21.03 18.34 -10.49
C LYS A 516 -19.98 17.23 -10.40
N ILE A 517 -20.36 16.05 -9.87
CA ILE A 517 -19.49 14.87 -9.87
C ILE A 517 -19.13 14.49 -11.31
N PHE A 518 -20.09 14.52 -12.24
CA PHE A 518 -19.83 14.21 -13.64
C PHE A 518 -18.88 15.20 -14.30
N GLY A 519 -19.05 16.50 -14.03
CA GLY A 519 -18.13 17.54 -14.50
C GLY A 519 -16.72 17.38 -13.95
N HIS A 520 -16.59 16.95 -12.69
CA HIS A 520 -15.29 16.78 -12.03
C HIS A 520 -14.55 15.51 -12.46
N VAL A 521 -15.25 14.37 -12.51
CA VAL A 521 -14.65 13.05 -12.78
C VAL A 521 -14.56 12.75 -14.27
N GLY A 522 -15.50 13.25 -15.07
CA GLY A 522 -15.66 12.95 -16.48
C GLY A 522 -16.52 11.71 -16.76
N ILE A 523 -17.11 11.64 -17.95
CA ILE A 523 -18.08 10.59 -18.32
C ILE A 523 -17.44 9.20 -18.48
N GLY A 524 -16.20 9.12 -18.97
CA GLY A 524 -15.50 7.85 -19.20
C GLY A 524 -15.31 7.04 -17.92
N PRO A 525 -14.68 7.60 -16.87
CA PRO A 525 -14.57 6.95 -15.57
C PRO A 525 -15.91 6.55 -14.93
N LEU A 526 -16.98 7.33 -15.13
CA LEU A 526 -18.30 7.02 -14.59
C LEU A 526 -18.92 5.77 -15.25
N LEU A 527 -18.80 5.66 -16.58
CA LEU A 527 -19.26 4.48 -17.33
C LEU A 527 -18.48 3.22 -16.91
N ASP A 528 -17.17 3.36 -16.71
CA ASP A 528 -16.30 2.31 -16.19
C ASP A 528 -16.73 1.87 -14.79
N TRP A 529 -17.00 2.82 -13.89
CA TRP A 529 -17.49 2.54 -12.54
C TRP A 529 -18.86 1.86 -12.54
N THR A 530 -19.78 2.27 -13.41
CA THR A 530 -21.11 1.64 -13.53
C THR A 530 -21.01 0.16 -13.83
N ARG A 531 -20.05 -0.24 -14.69
CA ARG A 531 -19.76 -1.65 -14.98
C ARG A 531 -19.34 -2.39 -13.71
N HIS A 532 -18.49 -1.78 -12.89
CA HIS A 532 -18.02 -2.37 -11.64
C HIS A 532 -19.14 -2.46 -10.60
N PHE A 533 -20.01 -1.46 -10.51
CA PHE A 533 -21.18 -1.47 -9.64
C PHE A 533 -22.16 -2.59 -9.99
N VAL A 534 -22.49 -2.76 -11.29
CA VAL A 534 -23.31 -3.89 -11.76
C VAL A 534 -22.61 -5.22 -11.47
N SER A 535 -21.30 -5.32 -11.71
CA SER A 535 -20.52 -6.52 -11.42
C SER A 535 -20.56 -6.88 -9.93
N LEU A 536 -20.50 -5.89 -9.03
CA LEU A 536 -20.61 -6.08 -7.59
C LEU A 536 -21.96 -6.71 -7.20
N GLY A 537 -23.07 -6.23 -7.80
CA GLY A 537 -24.40 -6.81 -7.63
C GLY A 537 -24.47 -8.25 -8.16
N THR A 538 -23.95 -8.49 -9.36
CA THR A 538 -23.89 -9.82 -9.96
C THR A 538 -23.06 -10.80 -9.13
N TYR A 539 -21.89 -10.40 -8.64
CA TYR A 539 -21.03 -11.24 -7.80
C TYR A 539 -21.71 -11.57 -6.47
N THR A 540 -22.43 -10.61 -5.88
CA THR A 540 -23.24 -10.84 -4.68
C THR A 540 -24.32 -11.90 -4.92
N ALA A 541 -25.03 -11.83 -6.06
CA ALA A 541 -26.05 -12.82 -6.42
C ALA A 541 -25.45 -14.20 -6.71
N LEU A 542 -24.36 -14.26 -7.48
CA LEU A 542 -23.64 -15.49 -7.81
C LEU A 542 -23.07 -16.15 -6.55
N HIS A 543 -22.54 -15.39 -5.61
CA HIS A 543 -22.06 -15.92 -4.34
C HIS A 543 -23.20 -16.60 -3.56
N LYS A 544 -24.35 -15.92 -3.42
CA LYS A 544 -25.54 -16.49 -2.73
C LYS A 544 -26.01 -17.79 -3.41
N TYR A 545 -26.07 -17.81 -4.74
CA TYR A 545 -26.41 -19.01 -5.49
C TYR A 545 -25.38 -20.14 -5.32
N ALA A 546 -24.09 -19.79 -5.34
CA ALA A 546 -23.02 -20.74 -5.15
C ALA A 546 -23.01 -21.34 -3.74
N THR A 547 -23.41 -20.60 -2.71
CA THR A 547 -23.53 -21.12 -1.34
C THR A 547 -24.64 -22.15 -1.19
N SER A 548 -25.72 -22.07 -1.98
CA SER A 548 -26.80 -23.08 -2.00
C SER A 548 -26.51 -24.28 -2.91
N SER A 549 -25.42 -24.25 -3.67
CA SER A 549 -25.07 -25.29 -4.65
C SER A 549 -24.07 -26.31 -4.07
N THR A 550 -24.13 -27.55 -4.58
CA THR A 550 -23.21 -28.63 -4.19
C THR A 550 -21.74 -28.21 -4.39
N PRO A 551 -20.88 -28.31 -3.37
CA PRO A 551 -19.47 -27.96 -3.46
C PRO A 551 -18.73 -28.75 -4.56
N PRO A 552 -17.73 -28.15 -5.24
CA PRO A 552 -16.95 -28.85 -6.27
C PRO A 552 -16.26 -30.14 -5.77
N SER A 553 -15.94 -30.23 -4.48
CA SER A 553 -15.40 -31.44 -3.85
C SER A 553 -16.38 -32.62 -3.85
N GLN A 554 -17.69 -32.36 -3.94
CA GLN A 554 -18.75 -33.37 -3.92
C GLN A 554 -19.33 -33.64 -5.33
N GLN A 555 -18.82 -32.98 -6.36
CA GLN A 555 -19.23 -33.20 -7.74
C GLN A 555 -18.42 -34.35 -8.35
N SER A 556 -19.09 -35.44 -8.72
CA SER A 556 -18.48 -36.58 -9.40
C SER A 556 -18.01 -36.22 -10.81
N GLY A 557 -16.87 -36.76 -11.24
CA GLY A 557 -16.38 -36.63 -12.63
C GLY A 557 -15.49 -35.42 -12.92
N LEU A 558 -15.18 -34.57 -11.93
CA LEU A 558 -14.23 -33.47 -12.10
C LEU A 558 -12.79 -33.93 -11.92
N THR A 559 -11.91 -33.56 -12.86
CA THR A 559 -10.47 -33.69 -12.66
C THR A 559 -9.99 -32.75 -11.55
N PRO A 560 -8.84 -33.02 -10.89
CA PRO A 560 -8.30 -32.13 -9.86
C PRO A 560 -8.17 -30.68 -10.34
N ARG A 561 -7.70 -30.47 -11.58
CA ARG A 561 -7.57 -29.14 -12.18
C ARG A 561 -8.92 -28.46 -12.45
N GLN A 562 -9.94 -29.20 -12.92
CA GLN A 562 -11.29 -28.64 -13.08
C GLN A 562 -11.91 -28.24 -11.74
N ARG A 563 -11.66 -29.04 -10.69
CA ARG A 563 -12.09 -28.72 -9.32
C ARG A 563 -11.42 -27.44 -8.82
N TYR A 564 -10.11 -27.30 -9.04
CA TYR A 564 -9.35 -26.08 -8.73
C TYR A 564 -10.01 -24.83 -9.33
N PHE A 565 -10.28 -24.82 -10.65
CA PHE A 565 -10.90 -23.66 -11.28
C PHE A 565 -12.31 -23.35 -10.76
N LYS A 566 -13.11 -24.39 -10.48
CA LYS A 566 -14.44 -24.19 -9.87
C LYS A 566 -14.36 -23.64 -8.45
N ASN A 567 -13.38 -24.08 -7.66
CA ASN A 567 -13.13 -23.54 -6.32
C ASN A 567 -12.71 -22.06 -6.41
N ARG A 568 -11.73 -21.73 -7.25
CA ARG A 568 -11.30 -20.35 -7.49
C ARG A 568 -12.43 -19.45 -7.98
N GLN A 569 -13.32 -19.96 -8.84
CA GLN A 569 -14.50 -19.21 -9.29
C GLN A 569 -15.47 -18.88 -8.15
N ARG A 570 -15.80 -19.86 -7.29
CA ARG A 570 -16.68 -19.62 -6.13
C ARG A 570 -16.07 -18.65 -5.14
N GLU A 571 -14.76 -18.75 -4.90
CA GLU A 571 -14.01 -17.83 -4.07
C GLU A 571 -13.99 -16.42 -4.66
N ALA A 572 -13.78 -16.28 -5.97
CA ALA A 572 -13.80 -14.99 -6.65
C ALA A 572 -15.17 -14.30 -6.52
N TRP A 573 -16.29 -15.05 -6.58
CA TRP A 573 -17.61 -14.48 -6.33
C TRP A 573 -17.77 -13.99 -4.89
N LYS A 574 -17.30 -14.77 -3.91
CA LYS A 574 -17.33 -14.37 -2.49
C LYS A 574 -16.49 -13.11 -2.26
N TYR A 575 -15.23 -13.15 -2.68
CA TYR A 575 -14.28 -12.06 -2.55
C TYR A 575 -14.76 -10.79 -3.27
N GLY A 576 -15.16 -10.91 -4.54
CA GLY A 576 -15.64 -9.77 -5.32
C GLY A 576 -17.00 -9.23 -4.87
N SER A 577 -17.71 -9.93 -3.97
CA SER A 577 -18.91 -9.39 -3.31
C SER A 577 -18.62 -8.61 -2.02
N GLY A 578 -17.38 -8.68 -1.51
CA GLY A 578 -17.00 -8.10 -0.21
C GLY A 578 -17.59 -8.85 0.99
N LEU A 579 -17.91 -10.14 0.83
CA LEU A 579 -18.52 -11.00 1.87
C LEU A 579 -17.56 -12.09 2.39
N ASP A 580 -16.28 -12.03 2.01
CA ASP A 580 -15.27 -12.98 2.45
C ASP A 580 -14.71 -12.67 3.83
N TYR A 581 -14.77 -11.41 4.28
CA TYR A 581 -14.36 -10.96 5.61
C TYR A 581 -15.56 -10.79 6.56
N LYS A 582 -15.40 -11.22 7.82
CA LYS A 582 -16.41 -11.05 8.89
C LYS A 582 -16.00 -9.86 9.75
N HIS A 583 -16.90 -8.89 9.90
CA HIS A 583 -16.68 -7.66 10.68
C HIS A 583 -17.12 -7.80 12.13
#